data_AF-A0A093IKW3-F1
#
_entry.id   AF-A0A093IKW3-F1
#
_cell.length_a   1.000
_cell.length_b   1.000
_cell.length_c   1.000
_cell.angle_alpha   90.00
_cell.angle_beta   90.00
_cell.angle_gamma   90.00
#
_symmetry.space_group_name_H-M   'P 1'
#
loop_
_entity.id
_entity.type
_entity.pdbx_description
1 polymer ?
#
loop_
_entity_poly.entity_id
_entity_poly.type
_entity_poly.pdbx_seq_one_letter_code
_entity_poly.pdbx_strand_id
1 'polypeptide(L)'
;VLFTVPRAALLSQHTSSIQALLQEAQESLQSQSGWVPLLLALLHEYTASNSRWQPYFSLWQNFRSLDHPMFWPEEERTRLLQGTGIPEAVDKDLANIHLEYSSIILPFMESHPNIFDPKLHTLELYKQLVAFVMAYSFQEPLEEEDEDEKGPNPPMMVPVADILNHVANHNANLEYSPQCLRMVTTQPISKGQEIFNTYGQMANWQLLHMYGFAEPYPGNTNDTADIQMVTVRKAALQRAKSEAQQQLVSEQWDFLCQLEMVGEEGAFVLGWDEVLTEEELSMTLKVLCMSEEEFKEYKEQDGWEEDSEEEENSTLSNEALSRLKTPCKKLLYDSVLLTLESYRSDLKAEQDLLNNKEAYEKLSRREQQALHVRYGQKRILHQLLELV
;
A
#
# COMPACT_ATOMS: atom_id res chain seq x y z
N VAL A 1 6.20 -11.13 -26.44
CA VAL A 1 4.76 -11.04 -26.12
C VAL A 1 4.26 -12.44 -25.78
N LEU A 2 3.68 -12.59 -24.60
CA LEU A 2 3.09 -13.85 -24.13
C LEU A 2 1.63 -13.98 -24.60
N PHE A 3 0.84 -12.92 -24.42
CA PHE A 3 -0.52 -12.80 -24.92
C PHE A 3 -0.94 -11.33 -25.07
N THR A 4 -2.11 -11.11 -25.65
CA THR A 4 -2.68 -9.79 -25.87
C THR A 4 -4.17 -9.80 -25.54
N VAL A 5 -4.63 -8.78 -24.83
CA VAL A 5 -6.02 -8.62 -24.38
C VAL A 5 -6.60 -7.38 -25.06
N PRO A 6 -7.59 -7.52 -25.97
CA PRO A 6 -8.25 -6.36 -26.58
C PRO A 6 -8.97 -5.51 -25.51
N ARG A 7 -8.98 -4.18 -25.64
CA ARG A 7 -9.67 -3.30 -24.66
C ARG A 7 -11.16 -3.60 -24.50
N ALA A 8 -11.82 -4.05 -25.57
CA ALA A 8 -13.23 -4.45 -25.54
C ALA A 8 -13.50 -5.72 -24.69
N ALA A 9 -12.47 -6.51 -24.35
CA ALA A 9 -12.59 -7.70 -23.51
C ALA A 9 -12.43 -7.41 -22.00
N LEU A 10 -11.89 -6.23 -21.64
CA LEU A 10 -11.75 -5.80 -20.26
C LEU A 10 -13.12 -5.67 -19.61
N LEU A 11 -13.21 -6.00 -18.32
CA LEU A 11 -14.41 -5.74 -17.53
C LEU A 11 -14.18 -4.47 -16.71
N SER A 12 -14.91 -3.41 -17.08
CA SER A 12 -14.86 -2.11 -16.43
C SER A 12 -16.24 -1.45 -16.44
N GLN A 13 -16.35 -0.30 -15.76
CA GLN A 13 -17.53 0.56 -15.82
C GLN A 13 -17.92 0.97 -17.25
N HIS A 14 -16.96 0.97 -18.19
CA HIS A 14 -17.15 1.41 -19.57
C HIS A 14 -17.49 0.29 -20.56
N THR A 15 -17.33 -0.97 -20.16
CA THR A 15 -17.56 -2.11 -21.05
C THR A 15 -18.73 -2.97 -20.58
N SER A 16 -19.14 -2.85 -19.32
CA SER A 16 -20.30 -3.53 -18.71
C SER A 16 -21.59 -3.30 -19.50
N SER A 17 -22.51 -4.26 -19.45
CA SER A 17 -23.84 -4.11 -20.08
C SER A 17 -24.68 -2.99 -19.47
N ILE A 18 -24.31 -2.49 -18.29
CA ILE A 18 -24.94 -1.33 -17.62
C ILE A 18 -24.13 -0.03 -17.75
N GLN A 19 -23.14 0.04 -18.66
CA GLN A 19 -22.27 1.22 -18.84
C GLN A 19 -23.04 2.55 -18.97
N ALA A 20 -24.18 2.56 -19.67
CA ALA A 20 -24.96 3.78 -19.91
C ALA A 20 -25.58 4.30 -18.60
N LEU A 21 -26.04 3.39 -17.74
CA LEU A 21 -26.58 3.72 -16.43
C LEU A 21 -25.49 4.25 -15.49
N LEU A 22 -24.32 3.60 -15.48
CA LEU A 22 -23.19 4.05 -14.66
C LEU A 22 -22.70 5.43 -15.08
N GLN A 23 -22.69 5.70 -16.39
CA GLN A 23 -22.32 7.01 -16.93
C GLN A 23 -23.36 8.09 -16.58
N GLU A 24 -24.65 7.79 -16.67
CA GLU A 24 -25.73 8.72 -16.27
C GLU A 24 -25.64 9.08 -14.77
N ALA A 25 -25.27 8.11 -13.93
CA ALA A 25 -25.22 8.27 -12.48
C ALA A 25 -23.85 8.71 -11.93
N GLN A 26 -22.88 9.04 -12.78
CA GLN A 26 -21.47 9.23 -12.39
C GLN A 26 -21.26 10.18 -11.20
N GLU A 27 -21.99 11.30 -11.16
CA GLU A 27 -21.89 12.28 -10.05
C GLU A 27 -22.32 11.68 -8.70
N SER A 28 -23.40 10.89 -8.71
CA SER A 28 -23.92 10.24 -7.49
C SER A 28 -23.12 9.03 -7.03
N LEU A 29 -22.24 8.50 -7.88
CA LEU A 29 -21.42 7.32 -7.63
C LEU A 29 -20.00 7.67 -7.16
N GLN A 30 -19.71 8.95 -6.94
CA GLN A 30 -18.43 9.39 -6.41
C GLN A 30 -18.22 8.87 -4.98
N SER A 31 -17.04 8.33 -4.71
CA SER A 31 -16.62 7.88 -3.39
C SER A 31 -15.13 8.14 -3.19
N GLN A 32 -14.66 7.98 -1.95
CA GLN A 32 -13.25 8.15 -1.62
C GLN A 32 -12.36 7.14 -2.35
N SER A 33 -12.84 5.90 -2.58
CA SER A 33 -12.08 4.89 -3.32
C SER A 33 -12.10 5.13 -4.83
N GLY A 34 -13.17 5.75 -5.36
CA GLY A 34 -13.41 5.83 -6.79
C GLY A 34 -13.79 4.49 -7.46
N TRP A 35 -13.98 3.41 -6.68
CA TRP A 35 -14.19 2.06 -7.21
C TRP A 35 -15.66 1.67 -7.36
N VAL A 36 -16.56 2.48 -6.81
CA VAL A 36 -18.00 2.23 -6.79
C VAL A 36 -18.57 1.83 -8.17
N PRO A 37 -18.26 2.52 -9.29
CA PRO A 37 -18.86 2.14 -10.57
C PRO A 37 -18.33 0.79 -11.10
N LEU A 38 -17.05 0.45 -10.87
CA LEU A 38 -16.53 -0.89 -11.18
C LEU A 38 -17.23 -1.95 -10.31
N LEU A 39 -17.39 -1.70 -9.01
CA LEU A 39 -18.02 -2.65 -8.10
C LEU A 39 -19.49 -2.89 -8.45
N LEU A 40 -20.24 -1.86 -8.88
CA LEU A 40 -21.59 -2.01 -9.42
C LEU A 40 -21.61 -2.81 -10.73
N ALA A 41 -20.65 -2.57 -11.62
CA ALA A 41 -20.49 -3.38 -12.84
C ALA A 41 -20.22 -4.85 -12.51
N LEU A 42 -19.38 -5.13 -11.52
CA LEU A 42 -19.07 -6.49 -11.07
C LEU A 42 -20.27 -7.16 -10.39
N LEU A 43 -20.97 -6.46 -9.49
CA LEU A 43 -22.19 -6.96 -8.86
C LEU A 43 -23.22 -7.42 -9.91
N HIS A 44 -23.47 -6.59 -10.92
CA HIS A 44 -24.38 -6.90 -12.02
C HIS A 44 -23.88 -8.06 -12.88
N GLU A 45 -22.67 -7.97 -13.43
CA GLU A 45 -22.18 -8.96 -14.40
C GLU A 45 -21.92 -10.32 -13.76
N TYR A 46 -21.43 -10.37 -12.53
CA TYR A 46 -21.14 -11.62 -11.83
C TYR A 46 -22.40 -12.43 -11.52
N THR A 47 -23.51 -11.75 -11.22
CA THR A 47 -24.78 -12.39 -10.88
C THR A 47 -25.70 -12.60 -12.08
N ALA A 48 -25.44 -11.91 -13.20
CA ALA A 48 -26.19 -12.05 -14.43
C ALA A 48 -25.92 -13.39 -15.15
N SER A 49 -26.97 -14.20 -15.28
CA SER A 49 -26.91 -15.51 -15.97
C SER A 49 -26.47 -15.45 -17.44
N ASN A 50 -26.62 -14.30 -18.09
CA ASN A 50 -26.29 -14.06 -19.49
C ASN A 50 -25.06 -13.15 -19.67
N SER A 51 -24.26 -12.93 -18.62
CA SER A 51 -23.06 -12.12 -18.73
C SER A 51 -22.10 -12.69 -19.77
N ARG A 52 -21.54 -11.81 -20.60
CA ARG A 52 -20.51 -12.19 -21.58
C ARG A 52 -19.19 -12.62 -20.93
N TRP A 53 -18.99 -12.28 -19.65
CA TRP A 53 -17.81 -12.66 -18.86
C TRP A 53 -18.00 -13.93 -18.05
N GLN A 54 -19.10 -14.66 -18.20
CA GLN A 54 -19.28 -15.96 -17.53
C GLN A 54 -18.08 -16.92 -17.67
N PRO A 55 -17.43 -17.07 -18.85
CA PRO A 55 -16.21 -17.89 -18.96
C PRO A 55 -15.04 -17.36 -18.11
N TYR A 56 -14.91 -16.04 -17.97
CA TYR A 56 -13.90 -15.41 -17.13
C TYR A 56 -14.20 -15.64 -15.64
N PHE A 57 -15.44 -15.42 -15.19
CA PHE A 57 -15.85 -15.68 -13.81
C PHE A 57 -15.72 -17.17 -13.43
N SER A 58 -15.81 -18.08 -14.39
CA SER A 58 -15.61 -19.52 -14.13
C SER A 58 -14.17 -19.88 -13.71
N LEU A 59 -13.21 -18.99 -13.96
CA LEU A 59 -11.81 -19.13 -13.51
C LEU A 59 -11.58 -18.54 -12.12
N TRP A 60 -12.51 -17.73 -11.61
CA TRP A 60 -12.36 -17.13 -10.29
C TRP A 60 -12.37 -18.23 -9.24
N GLN A 61 -11.44 -18.12 -8.30
CA GLN A 61 -11.51 -18.95 -7.11
C GLN A 61 -12.76 -18.58 -6.31
N ASN A 62 -13.27 -19.52 -5.54
CA ASN A 62 -14.34 -19.22 -4.59
C ASN A 62 -13.85 -18.08 -3.67
N PHE A 63 -14.61 -17.00 -3.50
CA PHE A 63 -14.21 -15.88 -2.64
C PHE A 63 -13.81 -16.28 -1.21
N ARG A 64 -14.23 -17.46 -0.73
CA ARG A 64 -13.78 -18.05 0.53
C ARG A 64 -12.28 -18.41 0.57
N SER A 65 -11.59 -18.46 -0.56
CA SER A 65 -10.13 -18.66 -0.62
C SER A 65 -9.34 -17.36 -0.56
N LEU A 66 -10.00 -16.20 -0.62
CA LEU A 66 -9.37 -14.90 -0.36
C LEU A 66 -8.96 -14.86 1.11
N ASP A 67 -7.66 -14.75 1.37
CA ASP A 67 -7.10 -14.76 2.72
C ASP A 67 -6.60 -13.39 3.15
N HIS A 68 -7.19 -12.32 2.61
CA HIS A 68 -6.98 -10.94 3.06
C HIS A 68 -7.22 -10.82 4.57
N PRO A 69 -6.39 -10.08 5.31
CA PRO A 69 -6.55 -9.86 6.75
C PRO A 69 -7.92 -9.30 7.18
N MET A 70 -8.65 -8.61 6.29
CA MET A 70 -10.02 -8.15 6.53
C MET A 70 -11.06 -9.27 6.74
N PHE A 71 -10.72 -10.51 6.40
CA PHE A 71 -11.52 -11.71 6.64
C PHE A 71 -11.02 -12.53 7.84
N TRP A 72 -9.92 -12.14 8.46
CA TRP A 72 -9.41 -12.81 9.65
C TRP A 72 -10.24 -12.39 10.87
N PRO A 73 -10.41 -13.28 11.88
CA PRO A 73 -10.91 -12.87 13.19
C PRO A 73 -10.09 -11.69 13.72
N GLU A 74 -10.77 -10.69 14.27
CA GLU A 74 -10.13 -9.45 14.75
C GLU A 74 -9.02 -9.73 15.79
N GLU A 75 -9.29 -10.62 16.75
CA GLU A 75 -8.29 -11.03 17.75
C GLU A 75 -7.06 -11.68 17.10
N GLU A 76 -7.26 -12.51 16.06
CA GLU A 76 -6.16 -13.13 15.32
C GLU A 76 -5.35 -12.08 14.55
N ARG A 77 -6.03 -11.17 13.82
CA ARG A 77 -5.40 -10.07 13.08
C ARG A 77 -4.56 -9.20 14.00
N THR A 78 -5.14 -8.70 15.09
CA THR A 78 -4.43 -7.86 16.07
C THR A 78 -3.24 -8.60 16.68
N ARG A 79 -3.43 -9.85 17.11
CA ARG A 79 -2.38 -10.65 17.75
C ARG A 79 -1.18 -10.92 16.83
N LEU A 80 -1.43 -11.14 15.54
CA LEU A 80 -0.41 -11.55 14.56
C LEU A 80 0.22 -10.37 13.81
N LEU A 81 -0.49 -9.26 13.63
CA LEU A 81 -0.07 -8.16 12.75
C LEU A 81 0.14 -6.84 13.50
N GLN A 82 0.15 -6.86 14.83
CA GLN A 82 0.47 -5.68 15.65
C GLN A 82 1.81 -5.05 15.23
N GLY A 83 1.80 -3.75 15.01
CA GLY A 83 2.97 -2.94 14.62
C GLY A 83 3.26 -2.93 13.11
N THR A 84 2.54 -3.72 12.31
CA THR A 84 2.82 -3.85 10.86
C THR A 84 2.09 -2.83 9.97
N GLY A 85 1.15 -2.05 10.52
CA GLY A 85 0.27 -1.13 9.79
C GLY A 85 -0.98 -1.78 9.17
N ILE A 86 -0.99 -3.12 9.03
CA ILE A 86 -2.10 -3.86 8.42
C ILE A 86 -3.41 -3.76 9.25
N PRO A 87 -3.41 -3.90 10.59
CA PRO A 87 -4.64 -3.78 11.37
C PRO A 87 -5.34 -2.44 11.14
N GLU A 88 -4.59 -1.34 11.17
CA GLU A 88 -5.08 0.01 10.98
C GLU A 88 -5.65 0.22 9.56
N ALA A 89 -4.93 -0.26 8.53
CA ALA A 89 -5.40 -0.22 7.14
C ALA A 89 -6.72 -1.01 6.96
N VAL A 90 -6.79 -2.22 7.52
CA VAL A 90 -7.99 -3.06 7.45
C VAL A 90 -9.18 -2.43 8.15
N ASP A 91 -8.98 -1.81 9.31
CA ASP A 91 -10.08 -1.18 10.05
C ASP A 91 -10.63 0.03 9.27
N LYS A 92 -9.75 0.82 8.62
CA LYS A 92 -10.13 1.89 7.69
C LYS A 92 -10.93 1.35 6.50
N ASP A 93 -10.47 0.27 5.88
CA ASP A 93 -11.18 -0.36 4.76
C ASP A 93 -12.57 -0.87 5.17
N LEU A 94 -12.67 -1.57 6.30
CA LEU A 94 -13.94 -2.10 6.77
C LEU A 94 -14.97 -0.99 7.05
N ALA A 95 -14.51 0.13 7.62
CA ALA A 95 -15.34 1.31 7.84
C ALA A 95 -15.80 1.91 6.50
N ASN A 96 -14.88 2.10 5.55
CA ASN A 96 -15.17 2.66 4.23
C ASN A 96 -16.12 1.77 3.42
N ILE A 97 -15.89 0.46 3.39
CA ILE A 97 -16.75 -0.52 2.70
C ILE A 97 -18.18 -0.46 3.24
N HIS A 98 -18.33 -0.41 4.57
CA HIS A 98 -19.65 -0.31 5.18
C HIS A 98 -20.34 1.02 4.86
N LEU A 99 -19.59 2.13 4.92
CA LEU A 99 -20.09 3.46 4.60
C LEU A 99 -20.53 3.54 3.13
N GLU A 100 -19.67 3.17 2.17
CA GLU A 100 -19.97 3.15 0.74
C GLU A 100 -21.18 2.26 0.44
N TYR A 101 -21.24 1.06 1.02
CA TYR A 101 -22.35 0.16 0.78
C TYR A 101 -23.68 0.76 1.26
N SER A 102 -23.71 1.29 2.48
CA SER A 102 -24.95 1.79 3.10
C SER A 102 -25.42 3.13 2.52
N SER A 103 -24.50 4.01 2.12
CA SER A 103 -24.80 5.37 1.67
C SER A 103 -24.90 5.52 0.15
N ILE A 104 -24.23 4.66 -0.63
CA ILE A 104 -24.17 4.76 -2.09
C ILE A 104 -24.75 3.50 -2.74
N ILE A 105 -24.15 2.33 -2.48
CA ILE A 105 -24.47 1.10 -3.22
C ILE A 105 -25.92 0.66 -2.99
N LEU A 106 -26.35 0.54 -1.73
CA LEU A 106 -27.69 0.08 -1.38
C LEU A 106 -28.79 1.02 -1.92
N PRO A 107 -28.74 2.35 -1.71
CA PRO A 107 -29.71 3.27 -2.32
C PRO A 107 -29.72 3.21 -3.85
N PHE A 108 -28.55 3.04 -4.48
CA PHE A 108 -28.45 2.91 -5.93
C PHE A 108 -29.12 1.62 -6.44
N MET A 109 -28.90 0.50 -5.75
CA MET A 109 -29.56 -0.77 -6.09
C MET A 109 -31.09 -0.70 -5.88
N GLU A 110 -31.55 -0.08 -4.79
CA GLU A 110 -32.98 0.07 -4.48
C GLU A 110 -33.72 0.95 -5.50
N SER A 111 -33.04 1.94 -6.10
CA SER A 111 -33.58 2.76 -7.19
C SER A 111 -33.59 2.06 -8.55
N HIS A 112 -32.87 0.94 -8.71
CA HIS A 112 -32.75 0.18 -9.96
C HIS A 112 -33.09 -1.32 -9.78
N PRO A 113 -34.30 -1.67 -9.29
CA PRO A 113 -34.66 -3.05 -8.93
C PRO A 113 -34.76 -4.02 -10.13
N ASN A 114 -34.80 -3.49 -11.36
CA ASN A 114 -34.77 -4.30 -12.58
C ASN A 114 -33.38 -4.85 -12.91
N ILE A 115 -32.34 -4.26 -12.31
CA ILE A 115 -30.93 -4.60 -12.53
C ILE A 115 -30.35 -5.26 -11.28
N PHE A 116 -30.65 -4.70 -10.11
CA PHE A 116 -30.09 -5.17 -8.84
C PHE A 116 -31.18 -5.75 -7.91
N ASP A 117 -30.91 -6.93 -7.36
CA ASP A 117 -31.65 -7.52 -6.24
C ASP A 117 -30.85 -7.39 -4.94
N PRO A 118 -31.27 -6.58 -3.94
CA PRO A 118 -30.59 -6.46 -2.65
C PRO A 118 -30.46 -7.76 -1.84
N LYS A 119 -31.24 -8.81 -2.17
CA LYS A 119 -31.08 -10.14 -1.55
C LYS A 119 -29.91 -10.92 -2.12
N LEU A 120 -29.53 -10.62 -3.35
CA LEU A 120 -28.41 -11.24 -4.06
C LEU A 120 -27.13 -10.39 -3.94
N HIS A 121 -27.27 -9.08 -4.11
CA HIS A 121 -26.21 -8.09 -4.01
C HIS A 121 -26.09 -7.57 -2.57
N THR A 122 -25.57 -8.42 -1.69
CA THR A 122 -25.47 -8.12 -0.26
C THR A 122 -24.17 -7.39 0.10
N LEU A 123 -24.10 -6.84 1.32
CA LEU A 123 -22.86 -6.28 1.88
C LEU A 123 -21.73 -7.33 1.91
N GLU A 124 -22.05 -8.59 2.15
CA GLU A 124 -21.05 -9.67 2.14
C GLU A 124 -20.44 -9.86 0.74
N LEU A 125 -21.28 -9.89 -0.30
CA LEU A 125 -20.80 -9.99 -1.68
C LEU A 125 -20.03 -8.72 -2.08
N TYR A 126 -20.49 -7.54 -1.69
CA TYR A 126 -19.78 -6.28 -1.93
C TYR A 126 -18.38 -6.31 -1.30
N LYS A 127 -18.26 -6.72 -0.03
CA LYS A 127 -16.96 -6.87 0.66
C LYS A 127 -16.04 -7.87 -0.06
N GLN A 128 -16.58 -8.98 -0.56
CA GLN A 128 -15.82 -9.97 -1.34
C GLN A 128 -15.33 -9.39 -2.67
N LEU A 129 -16.16 -8.62 -3.37
CA LEU A 129 -15.77 -7.96 -4.62
C LEU A 129 -14.77 -6.84 -4.40
N VAL A 130 -14.83 -6.09 -3.29
CA VAL A 130 -13.79 -5.14 -2.92
C VAL A 130 -12.44 -5.85 -2.76
N ALA A 131 -12.39 -6.93 -1.98
CA ALA A 131 -11.18 -7.74 -1.84
C ALA A 131 -10.69 -8.33 -3.17
N PHE A 132 -11.61 -8.70 -4.06
CA PHE A 132 -11.27 -9.17 -5.39
C PHE A 132 -10.68 -8.06 -6.27
N VAL A 133 -11.26 -6.86 -6.24
CA VAL A 133 -10.72 -5.68 -6.95
C VAL A 133 -9.33 -5.33 -6.42
N MET A 134 -9.13 -5.33 -5.09
CA MET A 134 -7.80 -5.12 -4.48
C MET A 134 -6.74 -6.07 -5.02
N ALA A 135 -7.11 -7.36 -5.20
CA ALA A 135 -6.14 -8.39 -5.56
C ALA A 135 -5.97 -8.67 -7.05
N TYR A 136 -6.96 -8.35 -7.90
CA TYR A 136 -7.01 -8.80 -9.30
C TYR A 136 -7.26 -7.68 -10.31
N SER A 137 -7.61 -6.48 -9.87
CA SER A 137 -7.79 -5.35 -10.79
C SER A 137 -6.46 -4.74 -11.20
N PHE A 138 -6.47 -4.06 -12.34
CA PHE A 138 -5.35 -3.28 -12.86
C PHE A 138 -5.76 -1.83 -12.96
N GLN A 139 -4.82 -0.94 -12.68
CA GLN A 139 -4.97 0.49 -12.87
C GLN A 139 -3.98 0.93 -13.95
N GLU A 140 -4.49 1.54 -15.02
CA GLU A 140 -3.64 2.07 -16.09
C GLU A 140 -3.01 3.38 -15.60
N PRO A 141 -1.67 3.52 -15.66
CA PRO A 141 -1.01 4.78 -15.32
C PRO A 141 -1.53 5.93 -16.19
N LEU A 142 -1.54 7.15 -15.64
CA LEU A 142 -1.75 8.35 -16.43
C LEU A 142 -0.50 8.65 -17.26
N GLU A 143 -0.63 9.44 -18.32
CA GLU A 143 0.54 10.03 -18.97
C GLU A 143 1.07 11.14 -18.05
N GLU A 144 2.40 11.36 -17.97
CA GLU A 144 3.02 12.31 -17.03
C GLU A 144 2.40 13.72 -17.11
N GLU A 145 1.98 14.16 -18.31
CA GLU A 145 1.34 15.46 -18.52
C GLU A 145 -0.06 15.59 -17.87
N ASP A 146 -0.69 14.46 -17.53
CA ASP A 146 -2.06 14.37 -17.01
C ASP A 146 -2.11 14.11 -15.49
N GLU A 147 -1.00 13.76 -14.83
CA GLU A 147 -0.97 13.38 -13.41
C GLU A 147 -1.40 14.50 -12.47
N ASP A 148 -1.02 15.74 -12.76
CA ASP A 148 -1.37 16.92 -11.95
C ASP A 148 -2.83 17.40 -12.17
N GLU A 149 -3.41 17.11 -13.34
CA GLU A 149 -4.73 17.63 -13.73
C GLU A 149 -5.87 16.62 -13.49
N LYS A 150 -5.57 15.31 -13.57
CA LYS A 150 -6.57 14.25 -13.52
C LYS A 150 -6.34 13.34 -12.34
N GLY A 151 -7.44 13.00 -11.65
CA GLY A 151 -7.43 11.89 -10.71
C GLY A 151 -7.05 10.57 -11.40
N PRO A 152 -6.59 9.56 -10.64
CA PRO A 152 -6.06 8.34 -11.21
C PRO A 152 -7.15 7.58 -11.99
N ASN A 153 -6.74 6.86 -13.05
CA ASN A 153 -7.69 6.08 -13.85
C ASN A 153 -8.45 5.07 -12.97
N PRO A 154 -9.73 4.79 -13.24
CA PRO A 154 -10.46 3.78 -12.49
C PRO A 154 -9.88 2.38 -12.74
N PRO A 155 -9.93 1.48 -11.74
CA PRO A 155 -9.47 0.10 -11.93
C PRO A 155 -10.34 -0.65 -12.94
N MET A 156 -9.77 -1.72 -13.50
CA MET A 156 -10.43 -2.61 -14.45
C MET A 156 -9.95 -4.04 -14.29
N MET A 157 -10.82 -5.00 -14.59
CA MET A 157 -10.41 -6.41 -14.62
C MET A 157 -9.86 -6.74 -16.00
N VAL A 158 -8.70 -7.39 -16.02
CA VAL A 158 -7.98 -7.75 -17.25
C VAL A 158 -7.94 -9.28 -17.35
N PRO A 159 -8.92 -9.91 -18.03
CA PRO A 159 -8.96 -11.37 -18.15
C PRO A 159 -7.64 -11.93 -18.68
N VAL A 160 -7.22 -13.07 -18.13
CA VAL A 160 -5.95 -13.76 -18.42
C VAL A 160 -4.72 -13.11 -17.81
N ALA A 161 -4.65 -11.77 -17.75
CA ALA A 161 -3.53 -11.10 -17.10
C ALA A 161 -3.53 -11.30 -15.59
N ASP A 162 -4.71 -11.29 -14.99
CA ASP A 162 -4.96 -11.51 -13.56
C ASP A 162 -4.76 -12.97 -13.09
N ILE A 163 -4.38 -13.89 -13.99
CA ILE A 163 -4.01 -15.28 -13.66
C ILE A 163 -2.54 -15.36 -13.19
N LEU A 164 -1.69 -14.45 -13.65
CA LEU A 164 -0.25 -14.51 -13.39
C LEU A 164 0.03 -14.07 -11.96
N ASN A 165 0.67 -14.96 -11.18
CA ASN A 165 1.12 -14.65 -9.82
C ASN A 165 2.21 -13.56 -9.82
N HIS A 166 2.47 -13.01 -8.64
CA HIS A 166 3.54 -12.04 -8.40
C HIS A 166 4.71 -12.63 -7.62
N VAL A 167 5.90 -12.15 -7.96
CA VAL A 167 7.08 -12.11 -7.11
C VAL A 167 7.83 -10.80 -7.39
N ALA A 168 8.60 -10.30 -6.42
CA ALA A 168 9.44 -9.11 -6.61
C ALA A 168 10.37 -9.26 -7.84
N ASN A 169 11.05 -10.41 -7.95
CA ASN A 169 11.89 -10.77 -9.09
C ASN A 169 11.08 -11.42 -10.24
N HIS A 170 10.12 -10.68 -10.76
CA HIS A 170 9.22 -11.08 -11.83
C HIS A 170 9.92 -11.26 -13.19
N ASN A 171 9.29 -12.00 -14.10
CA ASN A 171 9.81 -12.27 -15.45
C ASN A 171 8.85 -11.86 -16.57
N ALA A 172 7.73 -11.22 -16.24
CA ALA A 172 6.78 -10.63 -17.15
C ALA A 172 6.14 -9.35 -16.58
N ASN A 173 5.69 -8.45 -17.45
CA ASN A 173 4.94 -7.26 -17.08
C ASN A 173 3.88 -6.92 -18.14
N LEU A 174 2.90 -6.11 -17.75
CA LEU A 174 1.81 -5.66 -18.60
C LEU A 174 2.13 -4.31 -19.24
N GLU A 175 2.08 -4.25 -20.57
CA GLU A 175 2.20 -3.01 -21.36
C GLU A 175 0.83 -2.58 -21.86
N TYR A 176 0.55 -1.27 -21.77
CA TYR A 176 -0.68 -0.67 -22.27
C TYR A 176 -0.49 -0.13 -23.70
N SER A 177 -1.51 -0.26 -24.53
CA SER A 177 -1.53 0.32 -25.89
C SER A 177 -2.95 0.78 -26.24
N PRO A 178 -3.13 1.67 -27.22
CA PRO A 178 -4.46 2.23 -27.50
C PRO A 178 -5.53 1.19 -27.85
N GLN A 179 -5.16 0.07 -28.49
CA GLN A 179 -6.12 -0.97 -28.90
C GLN A 179 -6.18 -2.19 -27.97
N CYS A 180 -5.14 -2.45 -27.20
CA CYS A 180 -5.00 -3.68 -26.41
C CYS A 180 -3.96 -3.54 -25.30
N LEU A 181 -3.99 -4.49 -24.36
CA LEU A 181 -2.98 -4.70 -23.33
C LEU A 181 -2.13 -5.90 -23.73
N ARG A 182 -0.82 -5.84 -23.48
CA ARG A 182 0.15 -6.87 -23.90
C ARG A 182 0.95 -7.33 -22.70
N MET A 183 0.85 -8.62 -22.36
CA MET A 183 1.76 -9.22 -21.40
C MET A 183 3.06 -9.59 -22.13
N VAL A 184 4.20 -9.08 -21.66
CA VAL A 184 5.51 -9.31 -22.28
C VAL A 184 6.48 -9.89 -21.27
N THR A 185 7.48 -10.61 -21.76
CA THR A 185 8.55 -11.16 -20.93
C THR A 185 9.62 -10.11 -20.70
N THR A 186 10.04 -9.91 -19.46
CA THR A 186 11.17 -9.04 -19.09
C THR A 186 12.48 -9.81 -19.00
N GLN A 187 12.41 -11.14 -18.85
CA GLN A 187 13.56 -12.04 -18.75
C GLN A 187 13.33 -13.33 -19.59
N PRO A 188 14.37 -14.10 -19.95
CA PRO A 188 14.21 -15.41 -20.58
C PRO A 188 13.49 -16.42 -19.65
N ILE A 189 12.49 -17.12 -20.17
CA ILE A 189 11.70 -18.11 -19.41
C ILE A 189 11.92 -19.51 -20.00
N SER A 190 12.41 -20.44 -19.19
CA SER A 190 12.67 -21.83 -19.59
C SER A 190 11.40 -22.68 -19.57
N LYS A 191 11.38 -23.75 -20.35
CA LYS A 191 10.25 -24.71 -20.36
C LYS A 191 9.99 -25.25 -18.95
N GLY A 192 8.75 -25.08 -18.48
CA GLY A 192 8.30 -25.55 -17.17
C GLY A 192 8.51 -24.56 -16.03
N GLN A 193 9.11 -23.39 -16.28
CA GLN A 193 9.10 -22.29 -15.32
C GLN A 193 7.76 -21.56 -15.34
N GLU A 194 7.33 -21.13 -14.17
CA GLU A 194 6.16 -20.27 -14.01
C GLU A 194 6.45 -18.85 -14.53
N ILE A 195 5.39 -18.21 -15.02
CA ILE A 195 5.42 -16.84 -15.51
C ILE A 195 4.87 -15.97 -14.40
N PHE A 196 5.69 -15.06 -13.88
CA PHE A 196 5.33 -14.14 -12.82
C PHE A 196 5.21 -12.73 -13.36
N ASN A 197 4.08 -12.09 -13.07
CA ASN A 197 3.85 -10.66 -13.30
C ASN A 197 4.45 -9.83 -12.15
N THR A 198 4.54 -8.51 -12.34
CA THR A 198 4.68 -7.54 -11.25
C THR A 198 3.33 -6.92 -10.91
N TYR A 199 3.03 -6.79 -9.62
CA TYR A 199 1.89 -6.01 -9.12
C TYR A 199 2.32 -4.58 -8.74
N GLY A 200 3.59 -4.23 -8.96
CA GLY A 200 4.24 -3.02 -8.49
C GLY A 200 5.39 -3.32 -7.54
N GLN A 201 6.01 -2.27 -7.02
CA GLN A 201 7.01 -2.36 -5.96
C GLN A 201 6.29 -2.48 -4.62
N MET A 202 5.98 -3.71 -4.22
CA MET A 202 5.11 -3.99 -3.08
C MET A 202 5.88 -4.58 -1.91
N ALA A 203 5.76 -3.93 -0.74
CA ALA A 203 6.23 -4.49 0.51
C ALA A 203 5.35 -5.66 0.96
N ASN A 204 5.87 -6.53 1.82
CA ASN A 204 5.12 -7.70 2.28
C ASN A 204 3.84 -7.32 3.05
N TRP A 205 3.84 -6.18 3.74
CA TRP A 205 2.64 -5.71 4.44
C TRP A 205 1.52 -5.33 3.46
N GLN A 206 1.87 -4.69 2.34
CA GLN A 206 0.94 -4.36 1.25
C GLN A 206 0.48 -5.61 0.52
N LEU A 207 1.39 -6.56 0.22
CA LEU A 207 1.04 -7.84 -0.40
C LEU A 207 0.02 -8.59 0.47
N LEU A 208 0.23 -8.63 1.78
CA LEU A 208 -0.67 -9.35 2.67
C LEU A 208 -2.01 -8.63 2.79
N HIS A 209 -2.00 -7.31 2.94
CA HIS A 209 -3.19 -6.47 3.03
C HIS A 209 -4.05 -6.52 1.76
N MET A 210 -3.46 -6.31 0.59
CA MET A 210 -4.16 -6.14 -0.70
C MET A 210 -4.37 -7.44 -1.47
N TYR A 211 -3.52 -8.45 -1.27
CA TYR A 211 -3.52 -9.70 -2.05
C TYR A 211 -3.61 -10.99 -1.21
N GLY A 212 -3.52 -10.91 0.12
CA GLY A 212 -3.64 -12.07 1.01
C GLY A 212 -2.44 -13.02 1.02
N PHE A 213 -1.25 -12.54 0.64
CA PHE A 213 -0.01 -13.31 0.72
C PHE A 213 1.21 -12.45 1.05
N ALA A 214 2.29 -13.08 1.50
CA ALA A 214 3.58 -12.43 1.67
C ALA A 214 4.65 -13.33 1.03
N GLU A 215 5.69 -12.72 0.47
CA GLU A 215 6.83 -13.44 -0.07
C GLU A 215 7.79 -13.86 1.06
N PRO A 216 8.19 -15.13 1.14
CA PRO A 216 9.10 -15.60 2.18
C PRO A 216 10.45 -14.89 2.14
N TYR A 217 11.01 -14.50 3.29
CA TYR A 217 12.36 -13.94 3.34
C TYR A 217 13.43 -14.92 2.81
N PRO A 218 14.44 -14.47 2.02
CA PRO A 218 14.71 -13.09 1.58
C PRO A 218 14.14 -12.75 0.18
N GLY A 219 13.02 -13.36 -0.21
CA GLY A 219 12.48 -13.28 -1.57
C GLY A 219 11.97 -11.90 -1.99
N ASN A 220 11.37 -11.13 -1.07
CA ASN A 220 10.90 -9.79 -1.38
C ASN A 220 12.02 -8.75 -1.29
N THR A 221 12.58 -8.39 -2.45
CA THR A 221 13.59 -7.33 -2.57
C THR A 221 13.01 -5.93 -2.46
N ASN A 222 11.69 -5.79 -2.52
CA ASN A 222 10.97 -4.53 -2.44
C ASN A 222 10.32 -4.32 -1.05
N ASP A 223 10.70 -5.13 -0.06
CA ASP A 223 10.14 -5.03 1.28
C ASP A 223 10.50 -3.70 1.94
N THR A 224 9.59 -3.17 2.76
CA THR A 224 9.76 -1.90 3.44
C THR A 224 9.35 -1.98 4.91
N ALA A 225 9.82 -1.01 5.70
CA ALA A 225 9.35 -0.74 7.05
C ALA A 225 8.96 0.72 7.21
N ASP A 226 7.88 0.96 7.94
CA ASP A 226 7.33 2.30 8.11
C ASP A 226 7.70 2.86 9.49
N ILE A 227 8.12 4.12 9.53
CA ILE A 227 8.15 4.93 10.75
C ILE A 227 7.06 5.98 10.63
N GLN A 228 6.00 5.84 11.41
CA GLN A 228 4.92 6.85 11.44
C GLN A 228 5.52 8.23 11.73
N MET A 229 5.16 9.24 10.94
CA MET A 229 5.79 10.57 11.04
C MET A 229 5.61 11.16 12.45
N VAL A 230 4.43 10.95 13.05
CA VAL A 230 4.13 11.33 14.44
C VAL A 230 5.01 10.62 15.49
N THR A 231 5.60 9.47 15.15
CA THR A 231 6.59 8.79 16.02
C THR A 231 7.91 9.55 16.04
N VAL A 232 8.33 10.14 14.92
CA VAL A 232 9.50 11.02 14.88
C VAL A 232 9.24 12.29 15.70
N ARG A 233 8.05 12.90 15.58
CA ARG A 233 7.63 14.01 16.45
C ARG A 233 7.70 13.60 17.93
N LYS A 234 7.17 12.43 18.27
CA LYS A 234 7.18 11.91 19.65
C LYS A 234 8.62 11.72 20.16
N ALA A 235 9.53 11.19 19.34
CA ALA A 235 10.94 11.08 19.68
C ALA A 235 11.57 12.46 19.93
N ALA A 236 11.33 13.44 19.06
CA ALA A 236 11.82 14.81 19.23
C ALA A 236 11.32 15.44 20.54
N LEU A 237 10.03 15.29 20.84
CA LEU A 237 9.42 15.78 22.09
C LEU A 237 10.01 15.10 23.34
N GLN A 238 10.32 13.80 23.29
CA GLN A 238 10.96 13.08 24.39
C GLN A 238 12.41 13.54 24.64
N ARG A 239 13.08 14.06 23.61
CA ARG A 239 14.45 14.61 23.72
C ARG A 239 14.48 16.03 24.25
N ALA A 240 13.40 16.79 24.10
CA ALA A 240 13.25 18.13 24.65
C ALA A 240 13.22 18.11 26.19
N LYS A 241 14.11 18.87 26.83
CA LYS A 241 14.30 18.88 28.30
C LYS A 241 13.60 20.03 29.01
N SER A 242 13.05 20.99 28.26
CA SER A 242 12.35 22.16 28.77
C SER A 242 11.08 22.43 27.98
N GLU A 243 10.14 23.16 28.58
CA GLU A 243 8.91 23.61 27.91
C GLU A 243 9.22 24.45 26.67
N ALA A 244 10.26 25.29 26.71
CA ALA A 244 10.70 26.08 25.56
C ALA A 244 11.15 25.18 24.38
N GLN A 245 11.87 24.09 24.65
CA GLN A 245 12.28 23.15 23.61
C GLN A 245 11.09 22.34 23.06
N GLN A 246 10.13 21.97 23.90
CA GLN A 246 8.91 21.29 23.45
C GLN A 246 8.06 22.21 22.56
N GLN A 247 7.98 23.50 22.91
CA GLN A 247 7.33 24.50 22.10
C GLN A 247 8.03 24.67 20.75
N LEU A 248 9.36 24.73 20.73
CA LEU A 248 10.15 24.79 19.48
C LEU A 248 9.87 23.58 18.57
N VAL A 249 9.90 22.35 19.11
CA VAL A 249 9.58 21.14 18.34
C VAL A 249 8.18 21.19 17.75
N SER A 250 7.21 21.74 18.49
CA SER A 250 5.84 21.89 18.00
C SER A 250 5.76 22.91 16.85
N GLU A 251 6.47 24.03 16.96
CA GLU A 251 6.53 25.05 15.90
C GLU A 251 7.27 24.55 14.65
N GLN A 252 8.33 23.76 14.83
CA GLN A 252 9.05 23.08 13.75
C GLN A 252 8.16 22.06 13.04
N TRP A 253 7.37 21.29 13.80
CA TRP A 253 6.40 20.35 13.24
C TRP A 253 5.31 21.06 12.44
N ASP A 254 4.72 22.13 12.98
CA ASP A 254 3.70 22.90 12.28
C ASP A 254 4.21 23.51 10.97
N PHE A 255 5.49 23.90 10.94
CA PHE A 255 6.15 24.36 9.72
C PHE A 255 6.33 23.23 8.70
N LEU A 256 6.77 22.04 9.11
CA LEU A 256 6.86 20.87 8.22
C LEU A 256 5.48 20.48 7.65
N CYS A 257 4.42 20.60 8.44
CA CYS A 257 3.04 20.42 7.95
C CYS A 257 2.66 21.46 6.88
N GLN A 258 3.10 22.72 7.03
CA GLN A 258 2.85 23.77 6.04
C GLN A 258 3.60 23.54 4.73
N LEU A 259 4.76 22.89 4.80
CA LEU A 259 5.53 22.46 3.63
C LEU A 259 5.03 21.13 3.03
N GLU A 260 3.97 20.53 3.58
CA GLU A 260 3.43 19.23 3.18
C GLU A 260 4.44 18.06 3.29
N MET A 261 5.52 18.26 4.06
CA MET A 261 6.57 17.25 4.30
C MET A 261 6.15 16.19 5.32
N VAL A 262 5.20 16.52 6.20
CA VAL A 262 4.68 15.60 7.21
C VAL A 262 3.17 15.74 7.39
N GLY A 263 2.54 14.67 7.88
CA GLY A 263 1.12 14.66 8.26
C GLY A 263 0.83 13.75 9.44
N GLU A 264 -0.38 13.84 9.99
CA GLU A 264 -0.79 13.04 11.16
C GLU A 264 -1.03 11.56 10.83
N GLU A 265 -1.35 11.23 9.57
CA GLU A 265 -1.55 9.85 9.08
C GLU A 265 -0.39 9.32 8.22
N GLY A 266 0.66 10.13 8.01
CA GLY A 266 1.78 9.78 7.14
C GLY A 266 2.84 8.93 7.81
N ALA A 267 3.65 8.25 7.00
CA ALA A 267 4.80 7.46 7.45
C ALA A 267 6.01 7.69 6.55
N PHE A 268 7.21 7.63 7.15
CA PHE A 268 8.45 7.52 6.40
C PHE A 268 8.68 6.07 6.01
N VAL A 269 8.94 5.81 4.73
CA VAL A 269 9.04 4.46 4.17
C VAL A 269 10.51 4.10 3.95
N LEU A 270 10.97 3.06 4.64
CA LEU A 270 12.36 2.59 4.62
C LEU A 270 12.46 1.30 3.80
N GLY A 271 13.26 1.28 2.75
CA GLY A 271 13.63 0.06 2.01
C GLY A 271 14.86 -0.62 2.59
N TRP A 272 15.35 -1.65 1.89
CA TRP A 272 16.58 -2.36 2.27
C TRP A 272 17.85 -1.52 2.10
N ASP A 273 17.92 -0.72 1.03
CA ASP A 273 19.14 -0.02 0.62
C ASP A 273 19.01 1.51 0.69
N GLU A 274 17.79 2.03 0.68
CA GLU A 274 17.46 3.44 0.61
C GLU A 274 16.12 3.75 1.30
N VAL A 275 15.92 5.04 1.61
CA VAL A 275 14.63 5.57 2.08
C VAL A 275 13.81 5.98 0.86
N LEU A 276 12.55 5.54 0.78
CA LEU A 276 11.68 5.86 -0.36
C LEU A 276 11.01 7.23 -0.23
N THR A 277 10.72 7.67 1.00
CA THR A 277 10.24 9.03 1.33
C THR A 277 11.43 9.91 1.74
N GLU A 278 12.39 10.03 0.82
CA GLU A 278 13.69 10.65 1.10
C GLU A 278 13.58 12.13 1.41
N GLU A 279 12.87 12.88 0.56
CA GLU A 279 12.71 14.33 0.68
C GLU A 279 12.06 14.66 2.03
N GLU A 280 10.95 13.97 2.33
CA GLU A 280 10.19 14.17 3.56
C GLU A 280 11.02 13.85 4.80
N LEU A 281 11.76 12.72 4.80
CA LEU A 281 12.57 12.34 5.95
C LEU A 281 13.78 13.26 6.12
N SER A 282 14.47 13.61 5.04
CA SER A 282 15.64 14.48 5.05
C SER A 282 15.26 15.87 5.59
N MET A 283 14.20 16.47 5.04
CA MET A 283 13.68 17.76 5.47
C MET A 283 13.22 17.71 6.94
N THR A 284 12.52 16.65 7.33
CA THR A 284 12.08 16.46 8.73
C THR A 284 13.26 16.40 9.70
N LEU A 285 14.30 15.62 9.36
CA LEU A 285 15.50 15.51 10.20
C LEU A 285 16.30 16.80 10.25
N LYS A 286 16.37 17.55 9.13
CA LYS A 286 17.01 18.87 9.04
C LYS A 286 16.30 19.85 9.99
N VAL A 287 15.00 20.05 9.80
CA VAL A 287 14.21 21.04 10.55
C VAL A 287 14.13 20.69 12.05
N LEU A 288 13.83 19.45 12.42
CA LEU A 288 13.70 19.06 13.84
C LEU A 288 15.04 19.05 14.61
N CYS A 289 16.19 19.15 13.91
CA CYS A 289 17.50 19.18 14.53
C CYS A 289 18.18 20.56 14.51
N MET A 290 17.57 21.57 13.89
CA MET A 290 18.05 22.96 13.92
C MET A 290 17.93 23.58 15.32
N SER A 291 18.83 24.51 15.63
CA SER A 291 18.67 25.40 16.79
C SER A 291 17.49 26.36 16.60
N GLU A 292 17.07 27.04 17.67
CA GLU A 292 16.02 28.06 17.58
C GLU A 292 16.42 29.21 16.65
N GLU A 293 17.69 29.62 16.70
CA GLU A 293 18.24 30.66 15.82
C GLU A 293 18.29 30.21 14.36
N GLU A 294 18.80 29.00 14.09
CA GLU A 294 18.86 28.41 12.75
C GLU A 294 17.46 28.26 12.15
N PHE A 295 16.51 27.71 12.92
CA PHE A 295 15.13 27.53 12.46
C PHE A 295 14.44 28.87 12.16
N LYS A 296 14.70 29.90 12.97
CA LYS A 296 14.13 31.23 12.74
C LYS A 296 14.66 31.85 11.45
N GLU A 297 15.97 31.76 11.19
CA GLU A 297 16.57 32.24 9.95
C GLU A 297 16.02 31.46 8.74
N TYR A 298 15.95 30.14 8.83
CA TYR A 298 15.40 29.27 7.78
C TYR A 298 13.94 29.63 7.45
N LYS A 299 13.12 29.89 8.47
CA LYS A 299 11.73 30.31 8.30
C LYS A 299 11.59 31.70 7.70
N GLU A 300 12.48 32.64 8.04
CA GLU A 300 12.50 33.99 7.46
C GLU A 300 12.89 33.99 5.97
N GLN A 301 13.59 32.95 5.52
CA GLN A 301 13.95 32.72 4.11
C GLN A 301 12.91 31.86 3.37
N ASP A 302 11.70 31.67 3.92
CA ASP A 302 10.66 30.79 3.38
C ASP A 302 11.13 29.34 3.13
N GLY A 303 12.12 28.87 3.91
CA GLY A 303 12.70 27.54 3.73
C GLY A 303 13.64 27.41 2.55
N TRP A 304 14.05 28.51 1.91
CA TRP A 304 15.03 28.52 0.83
C TRP A 304 16.45 28.64 1.39
N GLU A 305 17.32 27.67 1.08
CA GLU A 305 18.77 27.82 1.17
C GLU A 305 19.35 27.73 -0.27
N GLU A 306 20.47 28.40 -0.54
CA GLU A 306 21.28 28.09 -1.74
C GLU A 306 21.90 26.71 -1.55
N ASP A 307 21.11 25.65 -1.78
CA ASP A 307 21.62 24.30 -1.75
C ASP A 307 22.69 24.19 -2.85
N SER A 308 23.90 23.75 -2.48
CA SER A 308 24.91 23.42 -3.49
C SER A 308 24.36 22.28 -4.33
N GLU A 309 24.58 22.30 -5.66
CA GLU A 309 24.13 21.26 -6.63
C GLU A 309 24.44 19.79 -6.23
N GLU A 310 25.23 19.56 -5.17
CA GLU A 310 25.52 18.26 -4.56
C GLU A 310 24.44 17.74 -3.57
N GLU A 311 23.59 18.58 -2.97
CA GLU A 311 22.56 18.17 -1.99
C GLU A 311 21.19 17.87 -2.61
N GLU A 312 20.83 18.47 -3.75
CA GLU A 312 19.53 18.28 -4.42
C GLU A 312 19.36 16.91 -5.13
N ASN A 313 20.41 16.06 -5.21
CA ASN A 313 20.39 14.81 -5.99
C ASN A 313 20.95 13.58 -5.25
N SER A 314 21.17 13.67 -3.94
CA SER A 314 21.83 12.59 -3.20
C SER A 314 20.86 11.65 -2.51
N THR A 315 20.47 10.56 -3.20
CA THR A 315 19.65 9.47 -2.63
C THR A 315 19.99 9.17 -1.17
N LEU A 316 18.99 9.09 -0.28
CA LEU A 316 19.14 8.81 1.16
C LEU A 316 19.38 7.32 1.40
N SER A 317 20.48 6.85 0.83
CA SER A 317 21.01 5.51 0.91
C SER A 317 21.54 5.19 2.31
N ASN A 318 21.77 3.90 2.57
CA ASN A 318 22.45 3.44 3.80
C ASN A 318 23.80 4.14 4.06
N GLU A 319 24.55 4.48 3.00
CA GLU A 319 25.81 5.21 3.13
C GLU A 319 25.57 6.67 3.56
N ALA A 320 24.58 7.34 2.97
CA ALA A 320 24.20 8.70 3.36
C ALA A 320 23.68 8.76 4.82
N LEU A 321 22.84 7.81 5.22
CA LEU A 321 22.34 7.66 6.60
C LEU A 321 23.50 7.54 7.61
N SER A 322 24.54 6.79 7.25
CA SER A 322 25.73 6.63 8.11
C SER A 322 26.55 7.93 8.30
N ARG A 323 26.37 8.92 7.42
CA ARG A 323 27.06 10.23 7.44
C ARG A 323 26.23 11.35 8.08
N LEU A 324 24.98 11.09 8.43
CA LEU A 324 24.10 12.08 9.09
C LEU A 324 24.76 12.70 10.33
N LYS A 325 24.43 13.98 10.58
CA LYS A 325 24.87 14.71 11.77
C LYS A 325 24.38 13.99 13.04
N THR A 326 25.16 14.07 14.12
CA THR A 326 24.87 13.37 15.38
C THR A 326 23.46 13.64 15.96
N PRO A 327 22.91 14.87 15.91
CA PRO A 327 21.54 15.12 16.36
C PRO A 327 20.49 14.33 15.55
N CYS A 328 20.58 14.37 14.21
CA CYS A 328 19.69 13.64 13.29
C CYS A 328 19.75 12.13 13.53
N LYS A 329 20.96 11.58 13.65
CA LYS A 329 21.20 10.17 13.97
C LYS A 329 20.49 9.74 15.24
N LYS A 330 20.64 10.51 16.33
CA LYS A 330 20.00 10.21 17.60
C LYS A 330 18.48 10.31 17.54
N LEU A 331 17.94 11.29 16.81
CA LEU A 331 16.50 11.42 16.61
C LEU A 331 15.94 10.22 15.83
N LEU A 332 16.61 9.82 14.76
CA LEU A 332 16.21 8.66 13.96
C LEU A 332 16.33 7.36 14.77
N TYR A 333 17.42 7.18 15.52
CA TYR A 333 17.63 6.04 16.43
C TYR A 333 16.48 5.91 17.45
N ASP A 334 16.15 7.01 18.15
CA ASP A 334 15.06 7.01 19.14
C ASP A 334 13.69 6.74 18.48
N SER A 335 13.48 7.25 17.25
CA SER A 335 12.26 6.99 16.47
C SER A 335 12.12 5.52 16.11
N VAL A 336 13.21 4.88 15.66
CA VAL A 336 13.22 3.45 15.34
C VAL A 336 12.95 2.60 16.58
N LEU A 337 13.51 2.95 17.74
CA LEU A 337 13.22 2.24 18.99
C LEU A 337 11.73 2.33 19.35
N LEU A 338 11.13 3.51 19.26
CA LEU A 338 9.68 3.68 19.50
C LEU A 338 8.83 2.88 18.50
N THR A 339 9.26 2.79 17.24
CA THR A 339 8.58 1.95 16.24
C THR A 339 8.70 0.46 16.60
N LEU A 340 9.88 -0.02 16.99
CA LEU A 340 10.09 -1.41 17.39
C LEU A 340 9.29 -1.80 18.64
N GLU A 341 9.07 -0.87 19.58
CA GLU A 341 8.22 -1.07 20.76
C GLU A 341 6.74 -1.34 20.42
N SER A 342 6.28 -0.95 19.23
CA SER A 342 4.90 -1.22 18.79
C SER A 342 4.66 -2.70 18.48
N TYR A 343 5.72 -3.46 18.16
CA TYR A 343 5.63 -4.88 17.85
C TYR A 343 5.55 -5.72 19.12
N ARG A 344 4.83 -6.84 19.03
CA ARG A 344 4.61 -7.74 20.18
C ARG A 344 5.86 -8.51 20.64
N SER A 345 6.81 -8.71 19.75
CA SER A 345 7.98 -9.59 19.90
C SER A 345 9.21 -8.87 19.37
N ASP A 346 10.40 -9.24 19.83
CA ASP A 346 11.65 -8.73 19.28
C ASP A 346 12.01 -9.42 17.95
N LEU A 347 13.06 -8.94 17.27
CA LEU A 347 13.55 -9.56 16.04
C LEU A 347 14.10 -10.98 16.28
N LYS A 348 14.72 -11.21 17.44
CA LYS A 348 15.38 -12.48 17.75
C LYS A 348 14.38 -13.63 17.84
N ALA A 349 13.24 -13.42 18.49
CA ALA A 349 12.19 -14.43 18.58
C ALA A 349 11.65 -14.83 17.20
N GLU A 350 11.46 -13.87 16.29
CA GLU A 350 11.02 -14.15 14.92
C GLU A 350 12.11 -14.88 14.13
N GLN A 351 13.37 -14.47 14.28
CA GLN A 351 14.53 -15.12 13.67
C GLN A 351 14.67 -16.58 14.11
N ASP A 352 14.54 -16.85 15.41
CA ASP A 352 14.63 -18.18 15.99
C ASP A 352 13.50 -19.08 15.47
N LEU A 353 12.29 -18.52 15.30
CA LEU A 353 11.15 -19.23 14.73
C LEU A 353 11.35 -19.56 13.24
N LEU A 354 11.87 -18.63 12.44
CA LEU A 354 12.20 -18.86 11.02
C LEU A 354 13.34 -19.88 10.85
N ASN A 355 14.35 -19.85 11.72
CA ASN A 355 15.48 -20.77 11.64
C ASN A 355 15.12 -22.19 12.11
N ASN A 356 14.08 -22.33 12.94
CA ASN A 356 13.59 -23.63 13.39
C ASN A 356 12.53 -24.19 12.45
N LYS A 357 12.98 -24.97 11.47
CA LYS A 357 12.11 -25.59 10.45
C LYS A 357 10.93 -26.38 11.05
N GLU A 358 11.14 -27.15 12.11
CA GLU A 358 10.07 -27.95 12.73
C GLU A 358 9.02 -27.05 13.42
N ALA A 359 9.45 -25.95 14.03
CA ALA A 359 8.54 -24.99 14.63
C ALA A 359 7.78 -24.20 13.56
N TYR A 360 8.47 -23.74 12.51
CA TYR A 360 7.87 -23.03 11.39
C TYR A 360 6.81 -23.86 10.66
N GLU A 361 7.10 -25.14 10.37
CA GLU A 361 6.15 -26.05 9.69
C GLU A 361 4.89 -26.34 10.51
N LYS A 362 4.92 -26.11 11.84
CA LYS A 362 3.75 -26.25 12.72
C LYS A 362 2.84 -25.02 12.73
N LEU A 363 3.33 -23.87 12.25
CA LEU A 363 2.55 -22.64 12.17
C LEU A 363 1.46 -22.77 11.11
N SER A 364 0.31 -22.15 11.37
CA SER A 364 -0.72 -21.97 10.35
C SER A 364 -0.21 -21.10 9.19
N ARG A 365 -0.88 -21.14 8.03
CA ARG A 365 -0.53 -20.29 6.88
C ARG A 365 -0.52 -18.80 7.25
N ARG A 366 -1.52 -18.33 8.01
CA ARG A 366 -1.62 -16.94 8.47
C ARG A 366 -0.49 -16.56 9.43
N GLU A 367 -0.12 -17.48 10.31
CA GLU A 367 1.02 -17.29 11.22
C GLU A 367 2.34 -17.19 10.46
N GLN A 368 2.53 -18.00 9.41
CA GLN A 368 3.70 -17.93 8.53
C GLN A 368 3.75 -16.62 7.73
N GLN A 369 2.63 -16.20 7.12
CA GLN A 369 2.56 -14.94 6.38
C GLN A 369 2.83 -13.74 7.28
N ALA A 370 2.18 -13.69 8.45
CA ALA A 370 2.39 -12.63 9.43
C ALA A 370 3.84 -12.62 9.96
N LEU A 371 4.47 -13.78 10.13
CA LEU A 371 5.87 -13.89 10.51
C LEU A 371 6.79 -13.24 9.46
N HIS A 372 6.60 -13.49 8.17
CA HIS A 372 7.41 -12.87 7.11
C HIS A 372 7.25 -11.35 7.06
N VAL A 373 6.03 -10.84 7.21
CA VAL A 373 5.78 -9.39 7.30
C VAL A 373 6.54 -8.78 8.49
N ARG A 374 6.30 -9.29 9.71
CA ARG A 374 6.94 -8.76 10.93
C ARG A 374 8.46 -8.87 10.86
N TYR A 375 8.97 -9.98 10.35
CA TYR A 375 10.41 -10.23 10.28
C TYR A 375 11.08 -9.29 9.28
N GLY A 376 10.54 -9.12 8.07
CA GLY A 376 11.05 -8.19 7.05
C GLY A 376 11.15 -6.77 7.59
N GLN A 377 10.05 -6.24 8.14
CA GLN A 377 10.00 -4.90 8.72
C GLN A 377 11.03 -4.72 9.85
N LYS A 378 11.07 -5.64 10.81
CA LYS A 378 12.03 -5.58 11.93
C LYS A 378 13.48 -5.66 11.44
N ARG A 379 13.77 -6.46 10.41
CA ARG A 379 15.12 -6.56 9.85
C ARG A 379 15.58 -5.23 9.26
N ILE A 380 14.73 -4.55 8.50
CA ILE A 380 15.01 -3.22 7.94
C ILE A 380 15.23 -2.20 9.08
N LEU A 381 14.35 -2.16 10.08
CA LEU A 381 14.48 -1.27 11.23
C LEU A 381 15.77 -1.52 12.03
N HIS A 382 16.13 -2.79 12.27
CA HIS A 382 17.37 -3.13 12.96
C HIS A 382 18.62 -2.79 12.13
N GLN A 383 18.58 -2.94 10.80
CA GLN A 383 19.65 -2.49 9.91
C GLN A 383 19.83 -0.97 10.02
N LEU A 384 18.74 -0.21 10.08
CA LEU A 384 18.81 1.23 10.29
C LEU A 384 19.47 1.58 11.64
N LEU A 385 19.14 0.88 12.74
CA LEU A 385 19.80 1.08 14.05
C LEU A 385 21.32 0.84 14.02
N GLU A 386 21.82 0.01 13.11
CA GLU A 386 23.26 -0.23 12.96
C GLU A 386 23.98 0.92 12.22
N LEU A 387 23.23 1.73 11.46
CA LEU A 387 23.76 2.84 10.65
C LEU A 387 23.77 4.18 11.41
N VAL A 388 22.80 4.40 12.31
CA VAL A 388 22.59 5.69 13.00
C VAL A 388 23.12 5.74 14.43
#